data_AF-A0AAW1PQ86-F1
#
_entry.id   AF-A0AAW1PQ86-F1
#
_cell.length_a   1.000
_cell.length_b   1.000
_cell.length_c   1.000
_cell.angle_alpha   90.00
_cell.angle_beta   90.00
_cell.angle_gamma   90.00
#
_symmetry.space_group_name_H-M   'P 1'
#
loop_
_entity.id
_entity.type
_entity.pdbx_description
1 polymer ?
#
loop_
_entity_poly.entity_id
_entity_poly.type
_entity_poly.pdbx_seq_one_letter_code
_entity_poly.pdbx_strand_id
1 'polypeptide(L)'
;MSATLSRRRCVVARAEKDKEELPPWARKEQLKKLAESEGKDLPFGLYLFLATIMGIVAVGSVSEYFNKNAIFGILPPDNPGYIPVILLFVIGGIGWTGFFFKRAVDGFNKDAAQQDSLDGY
;
A
#
# COMPACT_ATOMS: atom_id res chain seq x y z
N MET A 1 15.47 -42.51 35.63
CA MET A 1 15.61 -41.41 34.64
C MET A 1 14.37 -41.17 33.76
N SER A 2 13.20 -41.79 34.02
CA SER A 2 12.03 -41.67 33.11
C SER A 2 11.03 -40.54 33.49
N ALA A 3 10.94 -40.17 34.77
CA ALA A 3 9.96 -39.20 35.27
C ALA A 3 10.25 -37.74 34.87
N THR A 4 11.54 -37.36 34.74
CA THR A 4 11.96 -35.99 34.38
C THR A 4 11.70 -35.66 32.91
N LEU A 5 11.74 -36.65 32.01
CA LEU A 5 11.42 -36.49 30.59
C LEU A 5 9.92 -36.36 30.31
N SER A 6 9.08 -36.99 31.13
CA SER A 6 7.62 -36.86 31.04
C SER A 6 7.15 -35.46 31.50
N ARG A 7 7.74 -34.94 32.59
CA ARG A 7 7.41 -33.61 33.11
C ARG A 7 7.83 -32.49 32.16
N ARG A 8 9.00 -32.60 31.51
CA ARG A 8 9.43 -31.62 30.49
C ARG A 8 8.53 -31.60 29.27
N ARG A 9 8.07 -32.75 28.78
CA ARG A 9 7.12 -32.83 27.66
C ARG A 9 5.78 -32.18 27.97
N CYS A 10 5.24 -32.37 29.18
CA CYS A 10 3.97 -31.75 29.58
C CYS A 10 4.10 -30.21 29.73
N VAL A 11 5.25 -29.72 30.20
CA VAL A 11 5.51 -28.26 30.30
C VAL A 11 5.69 -27.61 28.93
N VAL A 12 6.40 -28.28 28.00
CA VAL A 12 6.54 -27.79 26.61
C VAL A 12 5.20 -27.82 25.88
N ALA A 13 4.42 -28.90 26.02
CA ALA A 13 3.09 -29.00 25.43
C ALA A 13 2.11 -27.96 25.97
N ARG A 14 2.23 -27.57 27.26
CA ARG A 14 1.42 -26.48 27.83
C ARG A 14 1.86 -25.11 27.33
N ALA A 15 3.17 -24.88 27.21
CA ALA A 15 3.72 -23.66 26.65
C ALA A 15 3.44 -23.48 25.14
N GLU A 16 3.23 -24.57 24.39
CA GLU A 16 2.69 -24.51 23.01
C GLU A 16 1.21 -24.14 23.00
N LYS A 17 0.41 -24.73 23.88
CA LYS A 17 -1.02 -24.42 24.01
C LYS A 17 -1.27 -22.96 24.43
N ASP A 18 -0.41 -22.42 25.29
CA ASP A 18 -0.47 -21.01 25.72
C ASP A 18 -0.03 -20.04 24.59
N LYS A 19 0.64 -20.52 23.54
CA LYS A 19 0.99 -19.73 22.34
C LYS A 19 -0.10 -19.76 21.26
N GLU A 20 -0.90 -20.82 21.20
CA GLU A 20 -2.02 -20.94 20.26
C GLU A 20 -3.20 -19.99 20.57
N GLU A 21 -3.25 -19.41 21.77
CA GLU A 21 -4.44 -18.69 22.25
C GLU A 21 -4.10 -17.29 22.76
N LEU A 22 -3.19 -16.55 22.10
CA LEU A 22 -3.08 -15.12 22.37
C LEU A 22 -4.46 -14.49 22.15
N PRO A 23 -5.03 -13.85 23.19
CA PRO A 23 -6.38 -13.34 23.11
C PRO A 23 -6.44 -12.28 21.99
N PRO A 24 -7.60 -12.10 21.34
CA PRO A 24 -7.70 -11.26 20.14
C PRO A 24 -7.15 -9.83 20.33
N TRP A 25 -7.22 -9.29 21.55
CA TRP A 25 -6.66 -7.98 21.89
C TRP A 25 -5.13 -7.95 21.97
N ALA A 26 -4.48 -9.03 22.43
CA ALA A 26 -3.02 -9.11 22.49
C ALA A 26 -2.40 -9.32 21.10
N ARG A 27 -3.08 -10.06 20.21
CA ARG A 27 -2.74 -10.15 18.79
C ARG A 27 -2.83 -8.78 18.10
N LYS A 28 -3.91 -8.04 18.34
CA LYS A 28 -4.08 -6.66 17.82
C LYS A 28 -2.98 -5.72 18.31
N GLU A 29 -2.54 -5.85 19.55
CA GLU A 29 -1.45 -5.03 20.10
C GLU A 29 -0.09 -5.37 19.46
N GLN A 30 0.17 -6.63 19.16
CA GLN A 30 1.38 -7.04 18.43
C GLN A 30 1.36 -6.59 16.97
N LEU A 31 0.21 -6.68 16.29
CA LEU A 31 0.01 -6.13 14.94
C LEU A 31 0.17 -4.60 14.93
N LYS A 32 -0.36 -3.91 15.93
CA LYS A 32 -0.19 -2.45 16.07
C LYS A 32 1.28 -2.07 16.27
N LYS A 33 2.02 -2.84 17.07
CA LYS A 33 3.48 -2.66 17.25
C LYS A 33 4.27 -2.98 15.97
N LEU A 34 3.85 -3.99 15.21
CA LEU A 34 4.43 -4.31 13.90
C LEU A 34 4.18 -3.19 12.89
N ALA A 35 2.95 -2.68 12.81
CA ALA A 35 2.57 -1.54 11.97
C ALA A 35 3.27 -0.23 12.38
N GLU A 36 3.55 -0.03 13.67
CA GLU A 36 4.38 1.09 14.15
C GLU A 36 5.87 0.89 13.80
N SER A 37 6.35 -0.34 13.66
CA SER A 37 7.75 -0.68 13.36
C SER A 37 8.08 -0.80 11.87
N GLU A 38 7.12 -1.15 11.01
CA GLU A 38 7.32 -1.26 9.54
C GLU A 38 7.41 0.10 8.83
N GLY A 39 7.30 1.19 9.58
CA GLY A 39 7.29 2.55 9.04
C GLY A 39 5.91 2.91 8.51
N LYS A 40 5.58 4.20 8.56
CA LYS A 40 4.32 4.77 8.06
C LYS A 40 4.21 4.61 6.53
N ASP A 41 4.00 3.41 6.02
CA ASP A 41 3.41 3.25 4.70
C ASP A 41 1.99 3.85 4.77
N LEU A 42 1.63 4.65 3.77
CA LEU A 42 0.32 5.29 3.72
C LEU A 42 -0.76 4.21 3.53
N PRO A 43 -2.00 4.42 4.01
CA PRO A 43 -3.07 3.45 3.82
C PRO A 43 -3.33 3.23 2.32
N PHE A 44 -3.69 1.99 1.95
CA PHE A 44 -4.01 1.59 0.57
C PHE A 44 -4.84 2.63 -0.19
N GLY A 45 -5.94 3.09 0.42
CA GLY A 45 -6.86 4.04 -0.20
C GLY A 45 -6.20 5.37 -0.57
N LEU A 46 -5.17 5.80 0.16
CA LEU A 46 -4.46 7.05 -0.12
C LEU A 46 -3.48 6.88 -1.28
N TYR A 47 -2.78 5.74 -1.37
CA TYR A 47 -1.97 5.44 -2.56
C TYR A 47 -2.83 5.33 -3.83
N LEU A 48 -4.00 4.69 -3.73
CA LEU A 48 -4.92 4.58 -4.87
C LEU A 48 -5.48 5.95 -5.28
N PHE A 49 -5.82 6.80 -4.31
CA PHE A 49 -6.28 8.16 -4.56
C PHE A 49 -5.20 9.00 -5.26
N LEU A 50 -3.96 8.96 -4.77
CA LEU A 50 -2.83 9.64 -5.42
C LEU A 50 -2.58 9.11 -6.84
N ALA A 51 -2.67 7.80 -7.04
CA ALA A 51 -2.57 7.21 -8.38
C ALA A 51 -3.66 7.74 -9.31
N THR A 52 -4.89 7.88 -8.81
CA THR A 52 -6.03 8.38 -9.58
C THR A 52 -5.84 9.84 -9.98
N ILE A 53 -5.39 10.70 -9.05
CA ILE A 53 -5.09 12.11 -9.34
C ILE A 53 -4.01 12.20 -10.43
N MET A 54 -2.90 11.47 -10.27
CA MET A 54 -1.81 11.51 -11.25
C MET A 54 -2.24 10.96 -12.62
N GLY A 55 -3.13 9.97 -12.63
CA GLY A 55 -3.72 9.44 -13.86
C GLY A 55 -4.61 10.46 -14.57
N ILE A 56 -5.44 11.19 -13.82
CA ILE A 56 -6.26 12.29 -14.34
C ILE A 56 -5.38 13.40 -14.91
N VAL A 57 -4.29 13.76 -14.23
CA VAL A 57 -3.32 14.76 -14.72
C VAL A 57 -2.74 14.32 -16.06
N ALA A 58 -2.28 13.07 -16.17
CA ALA A 58 -1.73 12.54 -17.41
C ALA A 58 -2.76 12.57 -18.56
N VAL A 59 -3.96 12.01 -18.33
CA VAL A 59 -5.03 11.95 -19.35
C VAL A 59 -5.53 13.34 -19.73
N GLY A 60 -5.67 14.25 -18.76
CA GLY A 60 -6.05 15.64 -18.98
C GLY A 60 -5.06 16.37 -19.88
N SER A 61 -3.76 16.23 -19.60
CA SER A 61 -2.71 16.83 -20.44
C SER A 61 -2.68 16.26 -21.86
N VAL A 62 -2.94 14.95 -22.04
CA VAL A 62 -3.07 14.36 -23.38
C VAL A 62 -4.27 14.93 -24.13
N SER A 63 -5.44 15.02 -23.48
CA SER A 63 -6.65 15.58 -24.10
C SER A 63 -6.46 17.03 -24.53
N GLU A 64 -5.79 17.84 -23.70
CA GLU A 64 -5.50 19.25 -24.00
C GLU A 64 -4.57 19.41 -25.20
N TYR A 65 -3.58 18.52 -25.33
CA TYR A 65 -2.69 18.48 -26.51
C TYR A 65 -3.45 18.25 -27.82
N PHE A 66 -4.41 17.31 -27.81
CA PHE A 66 -5.21 16.97 -28.99
C PHE A 66 -6.21 18.07 -29.35
N ASN A 67 -6.84 18.68 -28.35
CA ASN A 67 -7.84 19.72 -28.55
C ASN A 67 -7.25 21.13 -28.75
N LYS A 68 -5.92 21.27 -28.67
CA LYS A 68 -5.21 22.57 -28.75
C LYS A 68 -5.75 23.59 -27.74
N ASN A 69 -6.19 23.11 -26.58
CA ASN A 69 -6.65 23.95 -25.48
C ASN A 69 -5.50 24.32 -24.54
N ALA A 70 -5.72 25.37 -23.75
CA ALA A 70 -4.80 25.78 -22.70
C ALA A 70 -4.70 24.72 -21.60
N ILE A 71 -3.47 24.43 -21.14
CA ILE A 71 -3.22 23.41 -20.13
C ILE A 71 -3.86 23.80 -18.81
N PHE A 72 -4.83 23.02 -18.33
CA PHE A 72 -5.67 23.29 -17.16
C PHE A 72 -6.27 24.71 -17.14
N GLY A 73 -6.46 25.33 -18.33
CA GLY A 73 -6.91 26.72 -18.45
C GLY A 73 -5.87 27.79 -18.08
N ILE A 74 -4.63 27.40 -17.76
CA ILE A 74 -3.57 28.30 -17.27
C ILE A 74 -2.57 28.63 -18.38
N LEU A 75 -2.09 27.62 -19.12
CA LEU A 75 -1.01 27.81 -20.10
C LEU A 75 -1.53 27.72 -21.54
N PRO A 76 -1.54 28.82 -22.32
CA PRO A 76 -2.02 28.81 -23.69
C PRO A 76 -1.10 27.99 -24.61
N PRO A 77 -1.65 27.42 -25.71
CA PRO A 77 -0.90 26.62 -26.67
C PRO A 77 0.21 27.38 -27.40
N ASP A 78 0.08 28.71 -27.52
CA ASP A 78 1.07 29.57 -28.17
C ASP A 78 2.34 29.79 -27.33
N ASN A 79 2.36 29.33 -26.08
CA ASN A 79 3.51 29.45 -25.20
C ASN A 79 4.60 28.43 -25.60
N PRO A 80 5.88 28.83 -25.77
CA PRO A 80 6.97 27.89 -26.06
C PRO A 80 7.15 26.80 -24.99
N GLY A 81 6.67 27.04 -23.76
CA GLY A 81 6.65 26.07 -22.67
C GLY A 81 5.52 25.03 -22.72
N TYR A 82 4.57 25.14 -23.65
CA TYR A 82 3.40 24.26 -23.74
C TYR A 82 3.78 22.78 -23.91
N ILE A 83 4.59 22.48 -24.92
CA ILE A 83 5.00 21.10 -25.23
C ILE A 83 5.85 20.49 -24.09
N PRO A 84 6.88 21.17 -23.55
CA PRO A 84 7.64 20.64 -22.42
C PRO A 84 6.78 20.32 -21.19
N VAL A 85 5.80 21.18 -20.86
CA VAL A 85 4.93 20.99 -19.70
C VAL A 85 4.01 19.78 -19.89
N ILE A 86 3.42 19.62 -21.08
CA ILE A 86 2.62 18.43 -21.41
C ILE A 86 3.47 17.17 -21.29
N LEU A 87 4.67 17.18 -21.86
CA LEU A 87 5.56 16.03 -21.79
C LEU A 87 5.88 15.64 -20.34
N LEU A 88 6.14 16.64 -19.49
CA LEU A 88 6.38 16.44 -18.06
C LEU A 88 5.15 15.83 -17.36
N PHE A 89 3.95 16.33 -17.63
CA PHE A 89 2.72 15.80 -17.02
C PHE A 89 2.33 14.42 -17.54
N VAL A 90 2.58 14.12 -18.81
CA VAL A 90 2.28 12.79 -19.38
C VAL A 90 3.28 11.76 -18.86
N ILE A 91 4.58 12.00 -19.01
CA ILE A 91 5.62 11.06 -18.57
C ILE A 91 5.61 10.93 -17.05
N GLY A 92 5.60 12.07 -16.35
CA GLY A 92 5.57 12.11 -14.90
C GLY A 92 4.26 11.53 -14.36
N GLY A 93 3.12 11.92 -14.94
CA GLY A 93 1.81 11.43 -14.51
C GLY A 93 1.68 9.92 -14.66
N ILE A 94 2.06 9.35 -15.81
CA ILE A 94 2.04 7.89 -16.02
C ILE A 94 3.02 7.19 -15.06
N GLY A 95 4.25 7.71 -14.93
CA GLY A 95 5.26 7.15 -14.04
C GLY A 95 4.82 7.11 -12.57
N TRP A 96 4.34 8.25 -12.05
CA TRP A 96 3.83 8.35 -10.68
C TRP A 96 2.56 7.52 -10.47
N THR A 97 1.65 7.48 -11.45
CA THR A 97 0.46 6.62 -11.39
C THR A 97 0.83 5.16 -11.22
N GLY A 98 1.75 4.65 -12.05
CA GLY A 98 2.23 3.28 -11.94
C GLY A 98 2.92 3.00 -10.60
N PHE A 99 3.76 3.92 -10.14
CA PHE A 99 4.43 3.81 -8.83
C PHE A 99 3.43 3.70 -7.67
N PHE A 100 2.48 4.62 -7.59
CA PHE A 100 1.48 4.63 -6.52
C PHE A 100 0.51 3.45 -6.62
N PHE A 101 0.09 3.08 -7.84
CA PHE A 101 -0.78 1.94 -8.06
C PHE A 101 -0.12 0.63 -7.60
N LYS A 102 1.17 0.43 -7.93
CA LYS A 102 1.92 -0.76 -7.50
C LYS A 102 2.01 -0.83 -5.97
N ARG A 103 2.31 0.29 -5.31
CA ARG A 103 2.32 0.37 -3.83
C ARG A 103 0.95 0.09 -3.21
N ALA A 104 -0.12 0.58 -3.83
CA ALA A 104 -1.47 0.30 -3.39
C ALA A 104 -1.77 -1.21 -3.46
N VAL A 105 -1.50 -1.84 -4.61
CA VAL A 105 -1.73 -3.28 -4.79
C VAL A 105 -0.90 -4.11 -3.82
N ASP A 106 0.38 -3.78 -3.63
CA ASP A 106 1.24 -4.47 -2.66
C ASP A 106 0.69 -4.34 -1.22
N GLY A 107 0.28 -3.14 -0.82
CA GLY A 107 -0.30 -2.90 0.50
C GLY A 107 -1.59 -3.69 0.72
N PHE A 108 -2.48 -3.69 -0.27
CA PHE A 108 -3.72 -4.47 -0.20
C PHE A 108 -3.46 -5.98 -0.10
N ASN A 109 -2.52 -6.50 -0.88
CA ASN A 109 -2.16 -7.92 -0.85
C ASN A 109 -1.56 -8.33 0.50
N LYS A 110 -0.76 -7.47 1.14
CA LYS A 110 -0.24 -7.71 2.48
C LYS A 110 -1.36 -7.74 3.53
N ASP A 111 -2.26 -6.77 3.50
CA ASP A 111 -3.39 -6.69 4.44
C ASP A 111 -4.32 -7.90 4.28
N ALA A 112 -4.59 -8.32 3.05
CA ALA A 112 -5.36 -9.51 2.75
C ALA A 112 -4.70 -10.79 3.30
N ALA A 113 -3.39 -10.96 3.09
CA ALA A 113 -2.66 -12.11 3.62
C ALA A 113 -2.62 -12.13 5.16
N GLN A 114 -2.55 -10.95 5.80
CA GLN A 114 -2.66 -10.86 7.26
C GLN A 114 -4.05 -11.28 7.74
N GLN A 115 -5.11 -10.82 7.09
CA GLN A 115 -6.48 -11.20 7.45
C GLN A 115 -6.73 -12.70 7.28
N ASP A 116 -6.27 -13.29 6.17
CA ASP A 116 -6.37 -14.73 5.91
C ASP A 116 -5.71 -15.56 7.02
N SER A 117 -4.49 -15.15 7.42
CA SER A 117 -3.76 -15.81 8.53
C SER A 117 -4.43 -15.69 9.90
N LEU A 118 -5.26 -14.65 10.10
CA LEU A 118 -6.00 -14.43 11.34
C LEU A 118 -7.31 -15.22 11.38
N ASP A 119 -7.93 -15.41 10.21
CA ASP A 119 -9.20 -16.13 10.03
C ASP A 119 -8.99 -17.66 9.91
N GLY A 120 -7.75 -18.11 9.72
CA GLY A 120 -7.36 -19.52 9.87
C GLY A 120 -7.59 -20.38 8.62
N TYR A 121 -7.63 -19.76 7.45
CA TYR A 121 -7.55 -20.43 6.14
C TYR A 121 -6.15 -20.32 5.54
#